data_AF-A0A3A5V2C2-F1
#
_entry.id   AF-A0A3A5V2C2-F1
#
_cell.length_a   1.000
_cell.length_b   1.000
_cell.length_c   1.000
_cell.angle_alpha   90.00
_cell.angle_beta   90.00
_cell.angle_gamma   90.00
#
_symmetry.space_group_name_H-M   'P 1'
#
loop_
_entity.id
_entity.type
_entity.pdbx_description
1 polymer ?
#
loop_
_entity_poly.entity_id
_entity_poly.type
_entity_poly.pdbx_seq_one_letter_code
_entity_poly.pdbx_strand_id
1 'polypeptide(L)'
;MGMPSLSTEQWLLSAAAVATVAFFGVALLQPGIFDPEPDWEVSDGCLGGLQHEDVGISFHYHPNLRVIMDGQQIPIDPNTGIDQIGCREGMRWVHVHDSSETGFTKLHIETPDKMNVPLGAFFQIWDRDGGPSLDEDRNFDIDRNGISDWEEYDISMTVNGDSNDKFEEYVMLDYDDIELILVSK
;
A
#
# COMPACT_ATOMS: atom_id res chain seq x y z
N MET A 1 -9.29 -47.38 -32.94
CA MET A 1 -8.33 -46.28 -33.17
C MET A 1 -7.28 -46.37 -32.08
N GLY A 2 -6.05 -46.74 -32.41
CA GLY A 2 -4.96 -46.73 -31.44
C GLY A 2 -4.57 -45.29 -31.16
N MET A 3 -4.47 -44.90 -29.88
CA MET A 3 -3.93 -43.60 -29.54
C MET A 3 -2.48 -43.52 -30.03
N PRO A 4 -2.04 -42.42 -30.65
CA PRO A 4 -0.65 -42.24 -31.01
C PRO A 4 0.21 -42.37 -29.75
N SER A 5 1.20 -43.27 -29.81
CA SER A 5 2.24 -43.40 -28.79
C SER A 5 3.12 -42.16 -28.87
N LEU A 6 2.94 -41.23 -27.94
CA LEU A 6 3.82 -40.07 -27.82
C LEU A 6 5.14 -40.50 -27.16
N SER A 7 6.25 -39.96 -27.67
CA SER A 7 7.52 -40.08 -26.96
C SER A 7 7.46 -39.34 -25.63
N THR A 8 8.37 -39.66 -24.71
CA THR A 8 8.49 -38.95 -23.43
C THR A 8 8.68 -37.44 -23.65
N GLU A 9 9.48 -37.04 -24.65
CA GLU A 9 9.70 -35.63 -25.01
C GLU A 9 8.40 -34.96 -25.48
N GLN A 10 7.60 -35.63 -26.30
CA GLN A 10 6.32 -35.10 -26.78
C GLN A 10 5.30 -34.97 -25.64
N TRP A 11 5.31 -35.89 -24.67
CA TRP A 11 4.51 -35.79 -23.45
C TRP A 11 4.92 -34.58 -22.59
N LEU A 12 6.23 -34.40 -22.38
CA LEU A 12 6.76 -33.27 -21.60
C LEU A 12 6.43 -31.93 -22.27
N LEU A 13 6.62 -31.82 -23.60
CA LEU A 13 6.29 -30.62 -24.35
C LEU A 13 4.79 -30.31 -24.30
N SER A 14 3.93 -31.32 -24.44
CA SER A 14 2.47 -31.14 -24.37
C SER A 14 2.03 -30.70 -22.97
N ALA A 15 2.59 -31.30 -21.91
CA ALA A 15 2.31 -30.91 -20.54
C ALA A 15 2.77 -29.47 -20.24
N ALA A 16 3.97 -29.09 -20.69
CA ALA A 16 4.47 -27.72 -20.57
C ALA A 16 3.57 -26.72 -21.29
N ALA A 17 3.15 -27.02 -22.53
CA ALA A 17 2.25 -26.15 -23.28
C ALA A 17 0.89 -25.95 -22.57
N VAL A 18 0.30 -27.03 -22.04
CA VAL A 18 -0.95 -26.95 -21.26
C VAL A 18 -0.75 -26.11 -19.98
N ALA A 19 0.34 -26.32 -19.25
CA ALA A 19 0.64 -25.56 -18.04
C ALA A 19 0.83 -24.06 -18.34
N THR A 20 1.51 -23.71 -19.44
CA THR A 20 1.68 -22.32 -19.87
C THR A 20 0.35 -21.68 -20.25
N VAL A 21 -0.50 -22.37 -21.02
CA VAL A 21 -1.83 -21.87 -21.38
C VAL A 21 -2.69 -21.68 -20.13
N ALA A 22 -2.65 -22.62 -19.18
CA ALA A 22 -3.36 -22.50 -17.91
C ALA A 22 -2.86 -21.31 -17.09
N PHE A 23 -1.54 -21.12 -17.01
CA PHE A 23 -0.93 -19.97 -16.33
C PHE A 23 -1.38 -18.64 -16.94
N PHE A 24 -1.31 -18.49 -18.26
CA PHE A 24 -1.82 -17.28 -18.92
C PHE A 24 -3.33 -17.11 -18.73
N GLY A 25 -4.09 -18.21 -18.75
CA GLY A 25 -5.52 -18.18 -18.44
C GLY A 25 -5.80 -17.61 -17.06
N VAL A 26 -5.08 -18.08 -16.04
CA VAL A 26 -5.17 -17.56 -14.66
C VAL A 26 -4.71 -16.11 -14.60
N ALA A 27 -3.55 -15.77 -15.16
CA ALA A 27 -2.99 -14.42 -15.11
C ALA A 27 -3.90 -13.36 -15.79
N LEU A 28 -4.62 -13.74 -16.85
CA LEU A 28 -5.53 -12.83 -17.55
C LEU A 28 -6.91 -12.73 -16.89
N LEU A 29 -7.40 -13.80 -16.26
CA LEU A 29 -8.73 -13.84 -15.66
C LEU A 29 -8.73 -13.47 -14.17
N GLN A 30 -7.62 -13.70 -13.49
CA GLN A 30 -7.42 -13.47 -12.05
C GLN A 30 -6.02 -12.90 -11.81
N PRO A 31 -5.71 -11.70 -12.36
CA PRO A 31 -4.38 -11.10 -12.23
C PRO A 31 -3.95 -10.95 -10.76
N GLY A 32 -4.89 -10.69 -9.86
CA GLY A 32 -4.59 -10.44 -8.45
C GLY A 32 -4.21 -11.65 -7.60
N ILE A 33 -4.23 -12.88 -8.13
CA ILE A 33 -3.76 -14.06 -7.38
C ILE A 33 -2.26 -14.04 -7.07
N PHE A 34 -1.51 -13.18 -7.77
CA PHE A 34 -0.07 -13.02 -7.58
C PHE A 34 0.29 -11.76 -6.81
N ASP A 35 -0.69 -10.98 -6.38
CA ASP A 35 -0.42 -9.77 -5.62
C ASP A 35 0.06 -10.15 -4.21
N PRO A 36 1.01 -9.38 -3.66
CA PRO A 36 1.43 -9.54 -2.29
C PRO A 36 0.26 -9.31 -1.32
N GLU A 37 0.06 -10.22 -0.38
CA GLU A 37 -0.89 -10.00 0.72
C GLU A 37 -0.39 -8.84 1.61
N PRO A 38 -1.25 -7.87 1.95
CA PRO A 38 -0.86 -6.67 2.71
C PRO A 38 -0.62 -6.97 4.21
N ASP A 39 0.52 -6.51 4.74
CA ASP A 39 0.90 -6.65 6.15
C ASP A 39 0.35 -5.47 6.97
N TRP A 40 -0.90 -5.57 7.41
CA TRP A 40 -1.61 -4.48 8.08
C TRP A 40 -1.09 -4.17 9.49
N GLU A 41 -0.48 -5.12 10.18
CA GLU A 41 0.13 -4.92 11.50
C GLU A 41 1.29 -3.91 11.49
N VAL A 42 1.81 -3.56 10.30
CA VAL A 42 2.84 -2.55 10.13
C VAL A 42 2.42 -1.19 10.72
N SER A 43 1.12 -0.89 10.72
CA SER A 43 0.61 0.36 11.30
C SER A 43 0.88 0.45 12.81
N ASP A 44 1.05 -0.67 13.50
CA ASP A 44 1.33 -0.73 14.93
C ASP A 44 2.84 -0.82 15.26
N GLY A 45 3.68 -1.04 14.26
CA GLY A 45 5.12 -1.12 14.40
C GLY A 45 5.75 0.15 14.98
N CYS A 46 6.79 -0.02 15.79
CA CYS A 46 7.51 1.07 16.46
C CYS A 46 9.01 0.76 16.49
N LEU A 47 9.84 1.69 16.02
CA LEU A 47 11.31 1.57 16.04
C LEU A 47 11.89 1.85 17.44
N GLY A 48 11.20 2.71 18.22
CA GLY A 48 11.71 3.26 19.48
C GLY A 48 12.80 4.31 19.25
N GLY A 49 12.78 5.41 20.01
CA GLY A 49 13.71 6.51 19.80
C GLY A 49 13.35 7.43 18.62
N LEU A 50 13.82 8.67 18.69
CA LEU A 50 13.63 9.71 17.66
C LEU A 50 14.82 9.81 16.68
N GLN A 51 15.74 8.85 16.76
CA GLN A 51 16.95 8.78 15.94
C GLN A 51 17.05 7.37 15.35
N HIS A 52 17.62 7.27 14.16
CA HIS A 52 17.77 6.01 13.41
C HIS A 52 18.95 5.15 13.91
N GLU A 53 19.65 5.58 14.96
CA GLU A 53 20.83 4.89 15.47
C GLU A 53 20.42 3.66 16.29
N ASP A 54 20.84 2.47 15.84
CA ASP A 54 20.71 1.19 16.54
C ASP A 54 19.27 0.66 16.79
N VAL A 55 18.28 1.12 16.02
CA VAL A 55 16.85 0.75 16.16
C VAL A 55 16.40 -0.46 15.33
N GLY A 56 17.34 -1.21 14.74
CA GLY A 56 17.05 -2.50 14.10
C GLY A 56 16.36 -2.44 12.73
N ILE A 57 16.56 -1.34 11.97
CA ILE A 57 16.03 -1.19 10.61
C ILE A 57 16.84 -2.08 9.65
N SER A 58 16.16 -2.97 8.92
CA SER A 58 16.75 -3.77 7.85
C SER A 58 16.29 -3.34 6.46
N PHE A 59 15.10 -2.75 6.36
CA PHE A 59 14.50 -2.29 5.11
C PHE A 59 14.05 -0.85 5.27
N HIS A 60 14.35 -0.03 4.27
CA HIS A 60 14.09 1.41 4.27
C HIS A 60 13.63 1.85 2.89
N TYR A 61 12.42 2.38 2.78
CA TYR A 61 11.83 2.85 1.53
C TYR A 61 11.26 4.27 1.68
N HIS A 62 11.19 4.99 0.57
CA HIS A 62 10.75 6.38 0.50
C HIS A 62 9.66 6.61 -0.58
N PRO A 63 8.47 6.00 -0.45
CA PRO A 63 7.34 6.40 -1.29
C PRO A 63 6.89 7.82 -0.94
N ASN A 64 6.23 8.49 -1.89
CA ASN A 64 5.64 9.80 -1.70
C ASN A 64 4.12 9.72 -1.91
N LEU A 65 3.37 10.41 -1.06
CA LEU A 65 1.91 10.41 -1.08
C LEU A 65 1.37 11.83 -1.27
N ARG A 66 0.35 11.94 -2.13
CA ARG A 66 -0.49 13.13 -2.27
C ARG A 66 -1.96 12.71 -2.24
N VAL A 67 -2.74 13.32 -1.35
CA VAL A 67 -4.19 13.10 -1.23
C VAL A 67 -4.92 14.38 -1.59
N ILE A 68 -5.88 14.29 -2.50
CA ILE A 68 -6.69 15.42 -2.98
C ILE A 68 -8.16 15.07 -2.80
N MET A 69 -8.89 15.90 -2.09
CA MET A 69 -10.33 15.77 -1.89
C MET A 69 -11.02 17.02 -2.43
N ASP A 70 -11.95 16.83 -3.39
CA ASP A 70 -12.67 17.90 -4.08
C ASP A 70 -11.76 19.01 -4.65
N GLY A 71 -10.61 18.60 -5.20
CA GLY A 71 -9.63 19.49 -5.79
C GLY A 71 -8.74 20.23 -4.78
N GLN A 72 -8.89 19.96 -3.47
CA GLN A 72 -8.04 20.50 -2.42
C GLN A 72 -7.11 19.41 -1.88
N GLN A 73 -5.82 19.72 -1.79
CA GLN A 73 -4.86 18.81 -1.17
C GLN A 73 -5.10 18.74 0.34
N ILE A 74 -5.19 17.51 0.87
CA ILE A 74 -5.15 17.27 2.32
C ILE A 74 -3.67 17.24 2.73
N PRO A 75 -3.19 18.20 3.54
CA PRO A 75 -1.80 18.25 3.94
C PRO A 75 -1.49 17.14 4.95
N ILE A 76 -0.40 16.42 4.74
CA ILE A 76 0.17 15.50 5.73
C ILE A 76 1.12 16.32 6.61
N ASP A 77 0.84 16.39 7.90
CA ASP A 77 1.64 17.19 8.83
C ASP A 77 3.05 16.60 9.02
N PRO A 78 4.06 17.45 9.29
CA PRO A 78 5.37 16.94 9.66
C PRO A 78 5.30 16.21 11.00
N ASN A 79 6.14 15.19 11.17
CA ASN A 79 6.13 14.31 12.35
C ASN A 79 4.89 13.41 12.48
N THR A 80 4.04 13.27 11.45
CA THR A 80 3.01 12.23 11.45
C THR A 80 3.65 10.86 11.68
N GLY A 81 3.12 10.10 12.65
CA GLY A 81 3.69 8.81 13.05
C GLY A 81 4.86 8.89 14.03
N ILE A 82 5.20 10.07 14.56
CA ILE A 82 6.28 10.25 15.56
C ILE A 82 5.67 10.64 16.92
N ASP A 83 6.18 10.05 18.01
CA ASP A 83 5.72 10.25 19.39
C ASP A 83 4.22 10.00 19.62
N GLN A 84 3.65 9.07 18.84
CA GLN A 84 2.25 8.68 18.95
C GLN A 84 1.95 7.82 20.19
N ILE A 85 0.68 7.78 20.58
CA ILE A 85 0.20 6.77 21.54
C ILE A 85 0.51 5.38 20.98
N GLY A 86 1.10 4.50 21.80
CA GLY A 86 1.58 3.19 21.38
C GLY A 86 3.03 3.18 20.87
N CYS A 87 3.62 4.35 20.60
CA CYS A 87 5.03 4.51 20.19
C CYS A 87 5.60 5.85 20.71
N ARG A 88 5.51 6.07 22.03
CA ARG A 88 5.99 7.31 22.67
C ARG A 88 7.50 7.43 22.58
N GLU A 89 7.98 8.66 22.37
CA GLU A 89 9.39 8.98 22.14
C GLU A 89 10.02 8.11 21.03
N GLY A 90 9.20 7.67 20.07
CA GLY A 90 9.57 6.75 19.01
C GLY A 90 8.95 7.13 17.66
N MET A 91 9.32 6.39 16.63
CA MET A 91 8.76 6.52 15.28
C MET A 91 8.04 5.24 14.91
N ARG A 92 6.83 5.37 14.35
CA ARG A 92 6.11 4.26 13.73
C ARG A 92 6.91 3.73 12.53
N TRP A 93 6.71 2.47 12.16
CA TRP A 93 7.39 1.90 10.97
C TRP A 93 7.05 2.63 9.67
N VAL A 94 5.91 3.32 9.60
CA VAL A 94 5.65 4.31 8.56
C VAL A 94 5.50 5.68 9.22
N HIS A 95 6.27 6.67 8.81
CA HIS A 95 6.22 8.00 9.41
C HIS A 95 6.69 9.09 8.43
N VAL A 96 6.57 10.35 8.85
CA VAL A 96 6.94 11.53 8.07
C VAL A 96 7.85 12.42 8.91
N HIS A 97 8.99 12.83 8.35
CA HIS A 97 9.84 13.86 8.96
C HIS A 97 9.45 15.26 8.52
N ASP A 98 9.40 15.47 7.21
CA ASP A 98 9.12 16.76 6.58
C ASP A 98 7.89 16.64 5.68
N SER A 99 7.06 17.68 5.68
CA SER A 99 5.85 17.74 4.86
C SER A 99 6.04 18.59 3.61
N SER A 100 5.20 18.32 2.61
CA SER A 100 4.99 19.21 1.48
C SER A 100 3.59 19.80 1.54
N GLU A 101 3.48 21.13 1.50
CA GLU A 101 2.18 21.80 1.51
C GLU A 101 1.46 21.77 0.14
N THR A 102 2.19 21.51 -0.95
CA THR A 102 1.67 21.66 -2.34
C THR A 102 2.05 20.53 -3.29
N GLY A 103 2.83 19.56 -2.83
CA GLY A 103 3.31 18.43 -3.62
C GLY A 103 3.15 17.11 -2.86
N PHE A 104 3.87 16.09 -3.29
CA PHE A 104 3.90 14.83 -2.55
C PHE A 104 4.67 15.00 -1.24
N THR A 105 4.16 14.38 -0.17
CA THR A 105 4.86 14.23 1.09
C THR A 105 5.56 12.88 1.10
N LYS A 106 6.84 12.87 1.45
CA LYS A 106 7.62 11.65 1.56
C LYS A 106 7.24 10.89 2.82
N LEU A 107 6.89 9.61 2.66
CA LEU A 107 6.75 8.66 3.74
C LEU A 107 8.08 7.92 3.91
N HIS A 108 8.44 7.64 5.15
CA HIS A 108 9.54 6.77 5.51
C HIS A 108 8.96 5.43 5.95
N ILE A 109 9.29 4.35 5.25
CA ILE A 109 8.95 2.98 5.64
C ILE A 109 10.22 2.31 6.14
N GLU A 110 10.24 1.95 7.41
CA GLU A 110 11.40 1.45 8.12
C GLU A 110 11.02 0.23 8.96
N THR A 111 11.34 -0.95 8.45
CA THR A 111 10.89 -2.23 9.04
C THR A 111 12.08 -3.14 9.37
N PRO A 112 11.94 -4.01 10.40
CA PRO A 112 13.00 -4.95 10.79
C PRO A 112 13.18 -6.10 9.79
N ASP A 113 12.14 -6.41 9.01
CA ASP A 113 12.09 -7.46 8.00
C ASP A 113 11.39 -6.94 6.73
N LYS A 114 11.47 -7.70 5.64
CA LYS A 114 10.77 -7.34 4.40
C LYS A 114 9.26 -7.55 4.62
N MET A 115 8.50 -6.48 4.48
CA MET A 115 7.05 -6.45 4.68
C MET A 115 6.36 -5.84 3.45
N ASN A 116 5.16 -6.31 3.17
CA ASN A 116 4.24 -5.80 2.16
C ASN A 116 3.42 -4.66 2.75
N VAL A 117 4.04 -3.50 2.92
CA VAL A 117 3.42 -2.36 3.62
C VAL A 117 2.32 -1.73 2.76
N PRO A 118 1.04 -1.83 3.16
CA PRO A 118 -0.06 -1.29 2.38
C PRO A 118 -0.22 0.22 2.62
N LEU A 119 -0.72 0.95 1.61
CA LEU A 119 -1.04 2.37 1.72
C LEU A 119 -1.98 2.66 2.90
N GLY A 120 -2.99 1.80 3.11
CA GLY A 120 -3.94 1.93 4.20
C GLY A 120 -3.30 1.87 5.60
N ALA A 121 -2.17 1.19 5.78
CA ALA A 121 -1.47 1.18 7.06
C ALA A 121 -0.98 2.59 7.45
N PHE A 122 -0.63 3.43 6.47
CA PHE A 122 -0.30 4.83 6.73
C PHE A 122 -1.54 5.63 7.18
N PHE A 123 -2.72 5.40 6.60
CA PHE A 123 -3.96 6.06 7.04
C PHE A 123 -4.33 5.69 8.49
N GLN A 124 -4.10 4.44 8.90
CA GLN A 124 -4.24 4.05 10.32
C GLN A 124 -3.25 4.77 11.24
N ILE A 125 -2.05 5.08 10.76
CA ILE A 125 -1.07 5.89 11.50
C ILE A 125 -1.51 7.35 11.53
N TRP A 126 -1.95 7.91 10.42
CA TRP A 126 -2.33 9.30 10.29
C TRP A 126 -3.58 9.66 11.11
N ASP A 127 -4.55 8.76 11.19
CA ASP A 127 -5.75 8.91 12.04
C ASP A 127 -5.41 9.17 13.51
N ARG A 128 -4.33 8.57 14.02
CA ARG A 128 -3.91 8.72 15.43
C ARG A 128 -3.44 10.15 15.75
N ASP A 129 -3.07 10.92 14.73
CA ASP A 129 -2.74 12.35 14.83
C ASP A 129 -3.94 13.24 14.44
N GLY A 130 -5.10 12.65 14.18
CA GLY A 130 -6.33 13.34 13.82
C GLY A 130 -6.52 13.56 12.32
N GLY A 131 -5.67 12.96 11.48
CA GLY A 131 -5.80 12.99 10.02
C GLY A 131 -6.83 12.00 9.47
N PRO A 132 -6.87 11.83 8.14
CA PRO A 132 -7.67 10.83 7.45
C PRO A 132 -7.57 9.43 8.05
N SER A 133 -8.66 8.68 8.01
CA SER A 133 -8.79 7.38 8.68
C SER A 133 -9.28 6.27 7.74
N LEU A 134 -9.49 5.10 8.32
CA LEU A 134 -10.18 3.99 7.69
C LEU A 134 -11.36 3.56 8.57
N ASP A 135 -12.40 3.01 7.96
CA ASP A 135 -13.53 2.40 8.67
C ASP A 135 -13.17 1.04 9.32
N GLU A 136 -14.16 0.37 9.92
CA GLU A 136 -13.96 -0.92 10.60
C GLU A 136 -13.55 -2.06 9.65
N ASP A 137 -13.86 -1.93 8.36
CA ASP A 137 -13.53 -2.87 7.29
C ASP A 137 -12.25 -2.48 6.53
N ARG A 138 -11.55 -1.43 6.99
CA ARG A 138 -10.32 -0.86 6.42
C ARG A 138 -10.50 -0.18 5.06
N ASN A 139 -11.71 0.27 4.75
CA ASN A 139 -11.91 1.17 3.62
C ASN A 139 -11.57 2.60 4.02
N PHE A 140 -11.23 3.45 3.05
CA PHE A 140 -11.07 4.88 3.28
C PHE A 140 -12.27 5.49 4.01
N ASP A 141 -12.00 6.24 5.07
CA ASP A 141 -12.92 7.11 5.82
C ASP A 141 -12.13 8.38 6.14
N ILE A 142 -11.87 9.17 5.09
CA ILE A 142 -10.95 10.30 5.11
C ILE A 142 -11.52 11.46 5.92
N ASP A 143 -12.84 11.63 5.95
CA ASP A 143 -13.51 12.66 6.74
C ASP A 143 -13.86 12.22 8.18
N ARG A 144 -13.67 10.93 8.50
CA ARG A 144 -13.80 10.31 9.83
C ARG A 144 -15.25 10.29 10.32
N ASN A 145 -16.19 10.17 9.40
CA ASN A 145 -17.61 10.17 9.72
C ASN A 145 -18.15 8.74 10.06
N GLY A 146 -17.33 7.71 9.86
CA GLY A 146 -17.66 6.29 10.11
C GLY A 146 -18.40 5.61 8.96
N ILE A 147 -18.50 6.27 7.80
CA ILE A 147 -19.04 5.75 6.54
C ILE A 147 -17.87 5.59 5.59
N SER A 148 -17.90 4.52 4.81
CA SER A 148 -16.88 4.31 3.78
C SER A 148 -16.95 5.40 2.72
N ASP A 149 -15.81 6.01 2.40
CA ASP A 149 -15.69 6.99 1.33
C ASP A 149 -16.09 6.41 -0.03
N TRP A 150 -16.06 5.08 -0.21
CA TRP A 150 -16.56 4.44 -1.41
C TRP A 150 -18.07 4.65 -1.63
N GLU A 151 -18.82 4.99 -0.58
CA GLU A 151 -20.23 5.36 -0.67
C GLU A 151 -20.40 6.83 -1.08
N GLU A 152 -19.46 7.71 -0.70
CA GLU A 152 -19.61 9.17 -0.77
C GLU A 152 -18.82 9.82 -1.92
N TYR A 153 -17.72 9.20 -2.34
CA TYR A 153 -16.78 9.72 -3.32
C TYR A 153 -16.57 8.78 -4.50
N ASP A 154 -16.24 9.36 -5.65
CA ASP A 154 -15.57 8.69 -6.75
C ASP A 154 -14.05 8.75 -6.48
N ILE A 155 -13.46 7.60 -6.13
CA ILE A 155 -12.05 7.49 -5.75
C ILE A 155 -11.23 7.02 -6.95
N SER A 156 -10.10 7.69 -7.19
CA SER A 156 -9.11 7.27 -8.19
C SER A 156 -7.71 7.35 -7.60
N MET A 157 -6.86 6.40 -8.00
CA MET A 157 -5.46 6.36 -7.59
C MET A 157 -4.55 6.19 -8.80
N THR A 158 -3.43 6.93 -8.79
CA THR A 158 -2.32 6.67 -9.69
C THR A 158 -1.05 6.42 -8.90
N VAL A 159 -0.19 5.57 -9.46
CA VAL A 159 1.15 5.28 -8.96
C VAL A 159 2.11 5.56 -10.10
N ASN A 160 3.02 6.50 -9.91
CA ASN A 160 3.97 6.95 -10.95
C ASN A 160 3.27 7.42 -12.23
N GLY A 161 2.04 7.94 -12.11
CA GLY A 161 1.20 8.41 -13.21
C GLY A 161 0.36 7.33 -13.91
N ASP A 162 0.54 6.05 -13.57
CA ASP A 162 -0.27 4.95 -14.09
C ASP A 162 -1.44 4.64 -13.14
N SER A 163 -2.61 4.33 -13.69
CA SER A 163 -3.79 3.98 -12.89
C SER A 163 -3.56 2.70 -12.09
N ASN A 164 -4.02 2.71 -10.84
CA ASN A 164 -3.93 1.58 -9.93
C ASN A 164 -5.25 1.40 -9.17
N ASP A 165 -5.70 0.17 -9.03
CA ASP A 165 -6.99 -0.22 -8.44
C ASP A 165 -6.85 -0.97 -7.11
N LYS A 166 -5.66 -0.93 -6.49
CA LYS A 166 -5.37 -1.58 -5.20
C LYS A 166 -5.70 -0.72 -3.98
N PHE A 167 -5.73 0.59 -4.15
CA PHE A 167 -6.15 1.56 -3.14
C PHE A 167 -5.54 1.30 -1.75
N GLU A 168 -6.35 1.02 -0.74
CA GLU A 168 -5.93 0.77 0.64
C GLU A 168 -4.95 -0.41 0.75
N GLU A 169 -5.09 -1.42 -0.12
CA GLU A 169 -4.24 -2.61 -0.16
C GLU A 169 -2.98 -2.44 -1.01
N TYR A 170 -2.77 -1.26 -1.62
CA TYR A 170 -1.60 -1.02 -2.45
C TYR A 170 -0.30 -1.15 -1.65
N VAL A 171 0.51 -2.17 -1.97
CA VAL A 171 1.82 -2.37 -1.36
C VAL A 171 2.81 -1.36 -1.93
N MET A 172 3.20 -0.41 -1.10
CA MET A 172 4.07 0.71 -1.48
C MET A 172 5.49 0.23 -1.73
N LEU A 173 6.11 0.72 -2.80
CA LEU A 173 7.51 0.47 -3.16
C LEU A 173 8.35 1.74 -3.01
N ASP A 174 9.67 1.55 -3.03
CA ASP A 174 10.60 2.67 -2.94
C ASP A 174 10.43 3.61 -4.14
N TYR A 175 10.41 4.92 -3.85
CA TYR A 175 10.26 6.00 -4.81
C TYR A 175 8.92 6.07 -5.57
N ASP A 176 7.88 5.36 -5.14
CA ASP A 176 6.55 5.52 -5.75
C ASP A 176 5.99 6.91 -5.49
N ASP A 177 5.49 7.56 -6.53
CA ASP A 177 4.65 8.76 -6.40
C ASP A 177 3.18 8.33 -6.46
N ILE A 178 2.53 8.29 -5.30
CA ILE A 178 1.15 7.83 -5.10
C ILE A 178 0.23 9.03 -5.00
N GLU A 179 -0.69 9.18 -5.94
CA GLU A 179 -1.72 10.21 -5.93
C GLU A 179 -3.11 9.59 -5.76
N LEU A 180 -3.80 9.97 -4.68
CA LEU A 180 -5.18 9.61 -4.39
C LEU A 180 -6.08 10.83 -4.58
N ILE A 181 -7.11 10.69 -5.40
CA ILE A 181 -8.09 11.75 -5.68
C ILE A 181 -9.48 11.24 -5.32
N LEU A 182 -10.17 12.00 -4.48
CA LEU A 182 -11.56 11.79 -4.09
C LEU A 182 -12.41 12.95 -4.61
N VAL A 183 -13.50 12.63 -5.30
CA VAL A 183 -14.46 13.60 -5.81
C VAL A 183 -15.85 13.25 -5.28
N SER A 184 -16.48 14.18 -4.57
CA SER A 184 -17.83 14.00 -4.02
C SER A 184 -18.85 13.67 -5.11
N LYS A 185 -19.77 12.74 -4.83
CA LYS A 185 -20.86 12.32 -5.74
C LYS A 185 -22.03 13.31 -5.84
#